data_AF-A0A847L679-F1
#
_entry.id   AF-A0A847L679-F1
#
_cell.length_a   1.000
_cell.length_b   1.000
_cell.length_c   1.000
_cell.angle_alpha   90.00
_cell.angle_beta   90.00
_cell.angle_gamma   90.00
#
_symmetry.space_group_name_H-M   'P 1'
#
loop_
_entity.id
_entity.type
_entity.pdbx_description
1 polymer ?
#
loop_
_entity_poly.entity_id
_entity_poly.type
_entity_poly.pdbx_seq_one_letter_code
_entity_poly.pdbx_strand_id
1 'polypeptide(L)'
;MIDTHSHIYSEEFDADRTEVVRRAKDAGVERIIMPNVDSESLQRMLDTEKQYPDYCYATIGLHPTSVEENYRDVLDLVRSELERRKYVAVGEIGLDFYWDKTFIQEQVIAFQTQVEWALEYNLPIIIHVRNSHKETIEALKPFKSKGLKGVFHCFTEGRKEADEIFALGDLLLGIGGVVTFKNSG
;
A
#
# COMPACT_ATOMS: atom_id res chain seq x y z
N MET A 1 1.57 3.15 -19.61
CA MET A 1 2.22 2.68 -18.35
C MET A 1 1.32 3.00 -17.17
N ILE A 2 1.32 2.22 -16.09
CA ILE A 2 0.57 2.54 -14.85
C ILE A 2 1.57 2.73 -13.71
N ASP A 3 1.46 3.85 -12.99
CA ASP A 3 2.15 4.03 -11.72
C ASP A 3 1.30 3.40 -10.61
N THR A 4 1.77 2.27 -10.07
CA THR A 4 1.00 1.47 -9.11
C THR A 4 1.13 1.97 -7.66
N HIS A 5 1.95 2.99 -7.39
CA HIS A 5 2.19 3.48 -6.03
C HIS A 5 2.73 4.91 -6.01
N SER A 6 1.84 5.88 -5.80
CA SER A 6 2.23 7.30 -5.78
C SER A 6 1.52 8.09 -4.70
N HIS A 7 2.28 8.89 -3.96
CA HIS A 7 1.75 9.85 -3.00
C HIS A 7 1.65 11.26 -3.60
N ILE A 8 1.21 11.38 -4.86
CA ILE A 8 1.08 12.67 -5.58
C ILE A 8 0.12 13.68 -4.90
N TYR A 9 -0.65 13.21 -3.92
CA TYR A 9 -1.51 14.02 -3.06
C TYR A 9 -0.76 14.63 -1.86
N SER A 10 0.50 14.28 -1.63
CA SER A 10 1.32 14.82 -0.53
C SER A 10 1.48 16.34 -0.62
N GLU A 11 1.85 16.94 0.50
CA GLU A 11 2.06 18.39 0.61
C GLU A 11 3.23 18.88 -0.25
N GLU A 12 4.22 18.02 -0.51
CA GLU A 12 5.37 18.32 -1.37
C GLU A 12 4.95 18.70 -2.80
N PHE A 13 3.78 18.24 -3.25
CA PHE A 13 3.23 18.55 -4.56
C PHE A 13 2.17 19.66 -4.52
N ASP A 14 1.86 20.30 -3.39
CA ASP A 14 0.81 21.32 -3.34
C ASP A 14 1.05 22.50 -4.29
N ALA A 15 2.32 22.87 -4.49
CA ALA A 15 2.69 23.98 -5.34
C ALA A 15 2.56 23.68 -6.85
N ASP A 16 2.69 22.41 -7.27
CA ASP A 16 2.80 22.06 -8.69
C ASP A 16 2.08 20.77 -9.12
N ARG A 17 1.20 20.18 -8.29
CA ARG A 17 0.49 18.91 -8.56
C ARG A 17 -0.11 18.83 -9.95
N THR A 18 -0.81 19.89 -10.37
CA THR A 18 -1.42 19.96 -11.70
C THR A 18 -0.40 19.80 -12.82
N GLU A 19 0.76 20.42 -12.66
CA GLU A 19 1.84 20.32 -13.62
C GLU A 19 2.53 18.95 -13.54
N VAL A 20 2.71 18.38 -12.35
CA VAL A 20 3.23 17.00 -12.16
C VAL A 20 2.33 15.99 -12.88
N VAL A 21 1.02 16.06 -12.68
CA VAL A 21 0.04 15.18 -13.35
C VAL A 21 0.10 15.36 -14.86
N ARG A 22 0.21 16.61 -15.35
CA ARG A 22 0.35 16.90 -16.77
C ARG A 22 1.61 16.25 -17.35
N ARG A 23 2.77 16.43 -16.70
CA ARG A 23 4.04 15.81 -17.10
C ARG A 23 3.96 14.29 -17.09
N ALA A 24 3.28 13.68 -16.11
CA ALA A 24 3.09 12.24 -16.06
C ALA A 24 2.28 11.72 -17.26
N LYS A 25 1.19 12.41 -17.61
CA LYS A 25 0.37 12.09 -18.80
C LYS A 25 1.17 12.23 -20.10
N ASP A 26 1.91 13.32 -20.25
CA ASP A 26 2.76 13.56 -21.43
C ASP A 26 3.85 12.49 -21.59
N ALA A 27 4.34 11.95 -20.47
CA ALA A 27 5.30 10.85 -20.44
C ALA A 27 4.66 9.46 -20.70
N GLY A 28 3.34 9.37 -20.91
CA GLY A 28 2.64 8.12 -21.19
C GLY A 28 2.23 7.31 -19.95
N VAL A 29 2.21 7.93 -18.77
CA VAL A 29 1.50 7.37 -17.61
C VAL A 29 0.01 7.48 -17.87
N GLU A 30 -0.69 6.36 -17.81
CA GLU A 30 -2.11 6.25 -18.12
C GLU A 30 -2.97 6.31 -16.86
N ARG A 31 -2.44 5.83 -15.72
CA ARG A 31 -3.12 5.78 -14.43
C ARG A 31 -2.12 5.85 -13.28
N ILE A 32 -2.58 6.36 -12.14
CA ILE A 32 -1.84 6.47 -10.89
C ILE A 32 -2.68 5.85 -9.77
N ILE A 33 -2.11 4.92 -9.01
CA ILE A 33 -2.71 4.36 -7.81
C ILE A 33 -2.12 5.08 -6.59
N MET A 34 -2.99 5.59 -5.74
CA MET A 34 -2.64 6.39 -4.57
C MET A 34 -3.00 5.63 -3.30
N PRO A 35 -2.02 5.02 -2.63
CA PRO A 35 -2.25 4.43 -1.32
C PRO A 35 -2.27 5.48 -0.24
N ASN A 36 -3.27 5.42 0.65
CA ASN A 36 -3.25 6.26 1.84
C ASN A 36 -2.24 5.72 2.86
N VAL A 37 -1.77 6.63 3.71
CA VAL A 37 -0.77 6.34 4.73
C VAL A 37 -1.42 6.37 6.13
N ASP A 38 -2.25 7.37 6.39
CA ASP A 38 -2.89 7.63 7.67
C ASP A 38 -4.24 8.35 7.50
N SER A 39 -4.92 8.63 8.62
CA SER A 39 -6.21 9.32 8.64
C SER A 39 -6.14 10.78 8.16
N GLU A 40 -5.01 11.46 8.36
CA GLU A 40 -4.84 12.88 8.00
C GLU A 40 -4.68 13.06 6.48
N SER A 41 -4.01 12.13 5.82
CA SER A 41 -3.78 12.12 4.38
C SER A 41 -5.01 11.72 3.55
N LEU A 42 -6.00 11.06 4.18
CA LEU A 42 -7.18 10.51 3.49
C LEU A 42 -7.94 11.56 2.68
N GLN A 43 -8.32 12.68 3.30
CA GLN A 43 -9.13 13.70 2.62
C GLN A 43 -8.38 14.29 1.41
N ARG A 44 -7.08 14.55 1.56
CA ARG A 44 -6.23 15.09 0.47
C ARG A 44 -6.13 14.12 -0.72
N MET A 45 -6.00 12.83 -0.43
CA MET A 45 -5.99 11.78 -1.45
C MET A 45 -7.34 11.72 -2.19
N LEU A 46 -8.46 11.79 -1.45
CA LEU A 46 -9.79 11.78 -2.05
C LEU A 46 -10.06 13.03 -2.90
N ASP A 47 -9.61 14.20 -2.47
CA ASP A 47 -9.70 15.44 -3.24
C ASP A 47 -8.88 15.36 -4.53
N THR A 48 -7.71 14.73 -4.47
CA THR A 48 -6.85 14.48 -5.64
C THR A 48 -7.51 13.51 -6.63
N GLU A 49 -8.10 12.41 -6.15
CA GLU A 49 -8.87 11.48 -6.98
C GLU A 49 -10.03 12.19 -7.69
N LYS A 50 -10.76 13.04 -6.95
CA LYS A 50 -11.86 13.85 -7.49
C LYS A 50 -11.40 14.87 -8.54
N GLN A 51 -10.19 15.43 -8.37
CA GLN A 51 -9.61 16.38 -9.32
C GLN A 51 -9.18 15.70 -10.63
N TYR A 52 -8.75 14.44 -10.57
CA TYR A 52 -8.27 13.67 -11.72
C TYR A 52 -9.03 12.34 -11.87
N PRO A 53 -10.35 12.40 -12.15
CA PRO A 53 -11.16 11.21 -12.32
C PRO A 53 -10.64 10.37 -13.49
N ASP A 54 -10.80 9.05 -13.38
CA ASP A 54 -10.32 8.04 -14.36
C ASP A 54 -8.80 8.03 -14.60
N TYR A 55 -8.04 8.74 -13.76
CA TYR A 55 -6.58 8.80 -13.84
C TYR A 55 -5.93 8.47 -12.51
N CYS A 56 -6.37 9.12 -11.43
CA CYS A 56 -5.93 8.81 -10.07
C CYS A 56 -6.96 7.90 -9.40
N TYR A 57 -6.51 6.87 -8.69
CA TYR A 57 -7.36 5.91 -8.00
C TYR A 57 -6.91 5.74 -6.55
N ALA A 58 -7.82 5.96 -5.61
CA ALA A 58 -7.52 5.83 -4.18
C ALA A 58 -7.54 4.38 -3.71
N THR A 59 -6.66 4.06 -2.76
CA THR A 59 -6.70 2.84 -1.94
C THR A 59 -6.79 3.21 -0.46
N ILE A 60 -7.19 2.27 0.39
CA ILE A 60 -7.41 2.56 1.82
C ILE A 60 -6.71 1.52 2.68
N GLY A 61 -6.05 1.97 3.75
CA GLY A 61 -5.37 1.13 4.72
C GLY A 61 -4.76 1.94 5.86
N LEU A 62 -4.09 1.22 6.74
CA LEU A 62 -3.27 1.73 7.83
C LEU A 62 -1.85 1.25 7.60
N HIS A 63 -0.97 2.21 7.30
CA HIS A 63 0.44 1.96 7.06
C HIS A 63 1.15 1.51 8.35
N PRO A 64 2.10 0.56 8.30
CA PRO A 64 2.78 0.04 9.50
C PRO A 64 3.50 1.10 10.33
N THR A 65 4.02 2.16 9.70
CA THR A 65 4.70 3.25 10.43
C THR A 65 3.74 4.19 11.16
N SER A 66 2.43 4.08 10.89
CA SER A 66 1.39 4.87 11.54
C SER A 66 0.60 4.03 12.56
N VAL A 67 1.11 2.84 12.90
CA VAL A 67 0.54 1.99 13.95
C VAL A 67 1.08 2.42 15.31
N GLU A 68 0.18 2.98 16.12
CA GLU A 68 0.44 3.45 17.49
C GLU A 68 -0.61 2.86 18.47
N GLU A 69 -0.70 3.38 19.70
CA GLU A 69 -1.65 2.89 20.72
C GLU A 69 -3.12 2.94 20.26
N ASN A 70 -3.47 3.91 19.40
CA ASN A 70 -4.82 4.13 18.89
C ASN A 70 -5.11 3.38 17.57
N TYR A 71 -4.28 2.41 17.15
CA TYR A 71 -4.42 1.74 15.85
C TYR A 71 -5.83 1.15 15.61
N ARG A 72 -6.54 0.74 16.68
CA ARG A 72 -7.90 0.22 16.59
C ARG A 72 -8.91 1.28 16.13
N ASP A 73 -8.78 2.51 16.60
CA ASP A 73 -9.65 3.61 16.18
C ASP A 73 -9.43 3.94 14.70
N VAL A 74 -8.18 3.83 14.24
CA VAL A 74 -7.83 4.03 12.83
C VAL A 74 -8.34 2.86 11.96
N LEU A 75 -8.27 1.63 12.46
CA LEU A 75 -8.87 0.46 11.81
C LEU A 75 -10.40 0.60 11.67
N ASP A 76 -11.08 1.12 12.68
CA ASP A 76 -12.52 1.40 12.61
C ASP A 76 -12.83 2.44 11.51
N LEU A 77 -12.00 3.48 11.38
CA LEU A 77 -12.09 4.43 10.27
C LEU A 77 -11.91 3.74 8.92
N VAL A 78 -10.85 2.94 8.74
CA VAL A 78 -10.59 2.19 7.50
C VAL A 78 -11.77 1.29 7.13
N ARG A 79 -12.34 0.58 8.12
CA ARG A 79 -13.52 -0.26 7.91
C ARG A 79 -14.73 0.56 7.45
N SER A 80 -14.98 1.69 8.11
CA SER A 80 -16.09 2.57 7.75
C SER A 80 -15.95 3.13 6.32
N GLU A 81 -14.73 3.40 5.87
CA GLU A 81 -14.45 3.85 4.50
C GLU A 81 -14.71 2.76 3.47
N LEU A 82 -14.28 1.52 3.74
CA LEU A 82 -14.55 0.35 2.90
C LEU A 82 -16.06 0.10 2.74
N GLU A 83 -16.86 0.37 3.77
CA GLU A 83 -18.33 0.26 3.72
C GLU A 83 -18.98 1.44 2.98
N ARG A 84 -18.37 2.62 3.06
CA ARG A 84 -18.93 3.88 2.52
C ARG A 84 -18.80 3.99 1.00
N ARG A 85 -17.69 3.50 0.42
CA ARG A 85 -17.42 3.64 -1.01
C ARG A 85 -16.51 2.54 -1.55
N LYS A 86 -16.39 2.47 -2.87
CA LYS A 86 -15.44 1.56 -3.53
C LYS A 86 -14.03 2.16 -3.56
N TYR A 87 -13.07 1.31 -3.24
CA TYR A 87 -11.63 1.50 -3.43
C TYR A 87 -11.10 0.47 -4.41
N VAL A 88 -9.93 0.73 -5.01
CA VAL A 88 -9.33 -0.22 -5.97
C VAL A 88 -8.43 -1.26 -5.31
N ALA A 89 -7.99 -1.04 -4.06
CA ALA A 89 -7.20 -1.96 -3.26
C ALA A 89 -7.32 -1.62 -1.76
N VAL A 90 -6.86 -2.54 -0.90
CA VAL A 90 -6.56 -2.27 0.51
C VAL A 90 -5.04 -2.06 0.64
N GLY A 91 -4.62 -0.90 1.09
CA GLY A 91 -3.22 -0.49 1.04
C GLY A 91 -3.04 1.01 1.26
N GLU A 92 -1.88 1.44 1.73
CA GLU A 92 -0.68 0.62 1.98
C GLU A 92 -0.72 -0.02 3.37
N ILE A 93 -0.46 -1.33 3.45
CA ILE A 93 -0.51 -2.14 4.68
C ILE A 93 0.72 -3.04 4.74
N GLY A 94 1.14 -3.50 5.92
CA GLY A 94 2.28 -4.42 5.99
C GLY A 94 3.03 -4.31 7.30
N LEU A 95 4.35 -4.49 7.27
CA LEU A 95 5.23 -4.45 8.44
C LEU A 95 6.47 -3.61 8.14
N ASP A 96 6.87 -2.73 9.06
CA ASP A 96 8.12 -1.96 9.00
C ASP A 96 8.84 -2.04 10.33
N PHE A 97 10.00 -2.72 10.35
CA PHE A 97 10.82 -2.89 11.55
C PHE A 97 12.14 -2.12 11.48
N TYR A 98 12.24 -1.14 10.57
CA TYR A 98 13.45 -0.33 10.41
C TYR A 98 13.46 0.84 11.40
N TRP A 99 12.37 1.59 11.50
CA TRP A 99 12.31 2.83 12.28
C TRP A 99 11.99 2.60 13.76
N ASP A 100 10.96 1.79 14.02
CA ASP A 100 10.44 1.54 15.35
C ASP A 100 10.00 0.08 15.47
N LYS A 101 10.19 -0.49 16.66
CA LYS A 101 9.83 -1.87 17.02
C LYS A 101 8.90 -1.93 18.23
N THR A 102 8.41 -0.79 18.70
CA THR A 102 7.53 -0.67 19.87
C THR A 102 6.22 -1.42 19.65
N PHE A 103 5.63 -1.30 18.46
CA PHE A 103 4.28 -1.80 18.13
C PHE A 103 4.28 -2.99 17.16
N ILE A 104 5.28 -3.89 17.22
CA ILE A 104 5.37 -5.03 16.29
C ILE A 104 4.11 -5.91 16.33
N GLN A 105 3.57 -6.18 17.51
CA GLN A 105 2.40 -7.05 17.64
C GLN A 105 1.16 -6.39 17.03
N GLU A 106 0.99 -5.10 17.28
CA GLU A 106 -0.07 -4.27 16.75
C GLU A 106 0.03 -4.14 15.23
N GLN A 107 1.25 -3.99 14.67
CA GLN A 107 1.45 -3.99 13.22
C GLN A 107 0.99 -5.32 12.60
N VAL A 108 1.32 -6.47 13.20
CA VAL A 108 0.86 -7.79 12.72
C VAL A 108 -0.66 -7.91 12.80
N ILE A 109 -1.26 -7.50 13.93
CA ILE A 109 -2.72 -7.52 14.09
C ILE A 109 -3.40 -6.63 13.04
N ALA A 110 -2.95 -5.39 12.89
CA ALA A 110 -3.49 -4.45 11.92
C ALA A 110 -3.31 -4.94 10.48
N PHE A 111 -2.15 -5.51 10.15
CA PHE A 111 -1.90 -6.08 8.84
C PHE A 111 -2.84 -7.23 8.53
N GLN A 112 -2.94 -8.23 9.41
CA GLN A 112 -3.79 -9.41 9.20
C GLN A 112 -5.28 -9.03 9.13
N THR A 113 -5.72 -8.08 9.96
CA THR A 113 -7.10 -7.57 9.95
C THR A 113 -7.45 -6.96 8.58
N GLN A 114 -6.53 -6.17 8.02
CA GLN A 114 -6.76 -5.53 6.72
C GLN A 114 -6.67 -6.53 5.56
N VAL A 115 -5.85 -7.59 5.66
CA VAL A 115 -5.84 -8.71 4.72
C VAL A 115 -7.18 -9.45 4.72
N GLU A 116 -7.78 -9.65 5.90
CA GLU A 116 -9.12 -10.24 6.02
C GLU A 116 -10.17 -9.40 5.30
N TRP A 117 -10.15 -8.07 5.48
CA TRP A 117 -11.07 -7.18 4.78
C TRP A 117 -10.83 -7.19 3.27
N ALA A 118 -9.59 -7.21 2.81
CA ALA A 118 -9.31 -7.30 1.38
C ALA A 118 -9.92 -8.56 0.75
N LEU A 119 -9.86 -9.71 1.44
CA LEU A 119 -10.51 -10.94 1.01
C LEU A 119 -12.05 -10.82 1.04
N GLU A 120 -12.62 -10.24 2.10
CA GLU A 120 -14.06 -10.03 2.25
C GLU A 120 -14.64 -9.15 1.13
N TYR A 121 -13.96 -8.06 0.81
CA TYR A 121 -14.36 -7.12 -0.23
C TYR A 121 -13.86 -7.50 -1.64
N ASN A 122 -13.15 -8.62 -1.77
CA ASN A 122 -12.53 -9.09 -3.02
C ASN A 122 -11.66 -8.00 -3.68
N LEU A 123 -10.82 -7.35 -2.88
CA LEU A 123 -9.86 -6.32 -3.26
C LEU A 123 -8.43 -6.89 -3.23
N PRO A 124 -7.54 -6.46 -4.15
CA PRO A 124 -6.11 -6.73 -4.01
C PRO A 124 -5.52 -5.93 -2.83
N ILE A 125 -4.37 -6.37 -2.32
CA ILE A 125 -3.60 -5.66 -1.29
C ILE A 125 -2.31 -5.01 -1.83
N ILE A 126 -1.92 -3.87 -1.26
CA ILE A 126 -0.62 -3.23 -1.49
C ILE A 126 0.21 -3.35 -0.20
N ILE A 127 1.31 -4.09 -0.28
CA ILE A 127 2.06 -4.61 0.87
C ILE A 127 3.40 -3.90 1.02
N HIS A 128 3.57 -3.19 2.14
CA HIS A 128 4.84 -2.62 2.59
C HIS A 128 5.65 -3.63 3.38
N VAL A 129 6.91 -3.75 3.02
CA VAL A 129 7.87 -4.59 3.72
C VAL A 129 9.19 -3.85 3.83
N ARG A 130 9.64 -3.67 5.06
CA ARG A 130 10.97 -3.13 5.35
C ARG A 130 11.56 -3.77 6.59
N ASN A 131 12.69 -4.46 6.43
CA ASN A 131 13.35 -5.23 7.49
C ASN A 131 12.43 -6.25 8.20
N SER A 132 11.41 -6.74 7.50
CA SER A 132 10.30 -7.53 8.07
C SER A 132 9.81 -8.64 7.12
N HIS A 133 10.61 -9.03 6.12
CA HIS A 133 10.20 -9.99 5.07
C HIS A 133 9.70 -11.30 5.67
N LYS A 134 10.50 -11.92 6.55
CA LYS A 134 10.15 -13.20 7.17
C LYS A 134 8.82 -13.11 7.93
N GLU A 135 8.65 -12.08 8.74
CA GLU A 135 7.46 -11.87 9.54
C GLU A 135 6.24 -11.55 8.68
N THR A 136 6.43 -10.84 7.56
CA THR A 136 5.37 -10.58 6.58
C THR A 136 4.90 -11.89 5.93
N ILE A 137 5.83 -12.76 5.52
CA ILE A 137 5.49 -14.08 4.97
C ILE A 137 4.74 -14.92 6.02
N GLU A 138 5.22 -14.97 7.27
CA GLU A 138 4.51 -15.69 8.35
C GLU A 138 3.11 -15.14 8.60
N ALA A 139 2.94 -13.81 8.61
CA ALA A 139 1.65 -13.15 8.81
C ALA A 139 0.65 -13.47 7.69
N LEU A 140 1.13 -13.70 6.46
CA LEU A 140 0.32 -14.03 5.29
C LEU A 140 -0.01 -15.52 5.13
N LYS A 141 0.78 -16.43 5.73
CA LYS A 141 0.57 -17.89 5.63
C LYS A 141 -0.86 -18.35 5.95
N PRO A 142 -1.57 -17.83 6.98
CA PRO A 142 -2.96 -18.22 7.27
C PRO A 142 -3.95 -17.89 6.14
N PHE A 143 -3.58 -16.99 5.23
CA PHE A 143 -4.39 -16.56 4.09
C PHE A 143 -4.00 -17.26 2.80
N LYS A 144 -2.96 -18.11 2.83
CA LYS A 144 -2.56 -18.94 1.70
C LYS A 144 -3.74 -19.80 1.25
N SER A 145 -4.05 -19.75 -0.04
CA SER A 145 -5.20 -20.42 -0.68
C SER A 145 -6.58 -19.78 -0.48
N LYS A 146 -6.68 -18.62 0.20
CA LYS A 146 -7.94 -17.86 0.30
C LYS A 146 -8.19 -16.95 -0.91
N GLY A 147 -7.33 -17.01 -1.94
CA GLY A 147 -7.46 -16.20 -3.15
C GLY A 147 -6.84 -14.81 -3.03
N LEU A 148 -5.82 -14.65 -2.19
CA LEU A 148 -5.11 -13.39 -2.00
C LEU A 148 -4.49 -12.91 -3.32
N LYS A 149 -4.69 -11.62 -3.61
CA LYS A 149 -4.12 -10.89 -4.75
C LYS A 149 -3.46 -9.63 -4.26
N GLY A 150 -2.40 -9.17 -4.92
CA GLY A 150 -1.75 -7.94 -4.48
C GLY A 150 -0.37 -7.71 -5.03
N VAL A 151 0.29 -6.70 -4.48
CA VAL A 151 1.64 -6.26 -4.81
C VAL A 151 2.46 -6.12 -3.54
N PHE A 152 3.66 -6.69 -3.51
CA PHE A 152 4.72 -6.24 -2.61
C PHE A 152 5.36 -5.02 -3.26
N HIS A 153 5.02 -3.81 -2.82
CA HIS A 153 5.54 -2.62 -3.47
C HIS A 153 7.00 -2.38 -3.08
N CYS A 154 7.71 -1.66 -3.94
CA CYS A 154 9.12 -1.31 -3.73
C CYS A 154 10.02 -2.51 -3.36
N PHE A 155 9.81 -3.65 -4.03
CA PHE A 155 10.59 -4.86 -3.80
C PHE A 155 12.06 -4.65 -4.19
N THR A 156 12.97 -4.93 -3.26
CA THR A 156 14.42 -4.76 -3.39
C THR A 156 15.22 -6.02 -3.03
N GLU A 157 14.53 -7.09 -2.63
CA GLU A 157 15.16 -8.33 -2.16
C GLU A 157 15.54 -9.28 -3.33
N GLY A 158 16.06 -10.45 -2.98
CA GLY A 158 16.56 -11.45 -3.93
C GLY A 158 15.51 -12.40 -4.50
N ARG A 159 15.98 -13.31 -5.36
CA ARG A 159 15.15 -14.33 -6.02
C ARG A 159 14.44 -15.26 -5.02
N LYS A 160 15.10 -15.57 -3.91
CA LYS A 160 14.57 -16.49 -2.90
C LYS A 160 13.32 -15.89 -2.24
N GLU A 161 13.41 -14.61 -1.88
CA GLU A 161 12.32 -13.85 -1.26
C GLU A 161 11.14 -13.71 -2.24
N ALA A 162 11.43 -13.48 -3.53
CA ALA A 162 10.41 -13.50 -4.58
C ALA A 162 9.69 -14.85 -4.71
N ASP A 163 10.43 -15.97 -4.70
CA ASP A 163 9.84 -17.31 -4.78
C ASP A 163 8.94 -17.62 -3.55
N GLU A 164 9.31 -17.12 -2.36
CA GLU A 164 8.47 -17.21 -1.15
C GLU A 164 7.17 -16.42 -1.30
N ILE A 165 7.22 -15.22 -1.88
CA ILE A 165 6.05 -14.38 -2.15
C ILE A 165 5.10 -15.07 -3.13
N PHE A 166 5.62 -15.58 -4.25
CA PHE A 166 4.80 -16.27 -5.26
C PHE A 166 4.15 -17.56 -4.72
N ALA A 167 4.72 -18.16 -3.68
CA ALA A 167 4.15 -19.34 -3.04
C ALA A 167 2.93 -19.05 -2.14
N LEU A 168 2.57 -17.77 -1.91
CA LEU A 168 1.45 -17.36 -1.06
C LEU A 168 0.14 -17.14 -1.83
N GLY A 169 0.20 -16.74 -3.10
CA GLY A 169 -0.99 -16.41 -3.89
C GLY A 169 -0.65 -15.72 -5.21
N ASP A 170 -1.64 -15.00 -5.76
CA ASP A 170 -1.50 -14.22 -7.00
C ASP A 170 -0.92 -12.83 -6.66
N LEU A 171 0.35 -12.84 -6.25
CA LEU A 171 1.09 -11.69 -5.76
C LEU A 171 2.14 -11.26 -6.79
N LEU A 172 2.26 -9.96 -7.00
CA LEU A 172 3.22 -9.35 -7.90
C LEU A 172 4.28 -8.58 -7.11
N LEU A 173 5.40 -8.29 -7.76
CA LEU A 173 6.49 -7.49 -7.20
C LEU A 173 6.46 -6.11 -7.84
N GLY A 174 6.27 -5.06 -7.04
CA GLY A 174 6.35 -3.68 -7.48
C GLY A 174 7.80 -3.23 -7.56
N ILE A 175 8.26 -2.89 -8.76
CA ILE A 175 9.64 -2.42 -8.99
C ILE A 175 9.61 -0.89 -9.12
N GLY A 176 10.23 -0.21 -8.17
CA GLY A 176 10.35 1.25 -8.15
C GLY A 176 11.74 1.74 -8.55
N GLY A 177 11.95 3.06 -8.50
CA GLY A 177 13.22 3.70 -8.83
C GLY A 177 14.40 3.29 -7.92
N VAL A 178 14.12 2.72 -6.74
CA VAL A 178 15.15 2.25 -5.79
C VAL A 178 16.10 1.24 -6.43
N VAL A 179 15.64 0.44 -7.41
CA VAL A 179 16.49 -0.51 -8.16
C VAL A 179 17.65 0.17 -8.91
N THR A 180 17.57 1.48 -9.12
CA THR A 180 18.63 2.26 -9.78
C THR A 180 19.72 2.73 -8.81
N PHE A 181 19.52 2.56 -7.50
CA PHE A 181 20.49 2.95 -6.49
C PHE A 181 21.59 1.90 -6.34
N LYS A 182 22.83 2.34 -6.10
CA LYS A 182 24.00 1.44 -6.03
C LYS A 182 23.94 0.40 -4.88
N ASN A 183 23.07 0.61 -3.88
CA ASN A 183 22.92 -0.23 -2.68
C ASN A 183 21.49 -0.80 -2.58
N SER A 184 20.86 -1.13 -3.70
CA SER A 184 19.44 -1.53 -3.74
C SER A 184 19.20 -3.02 -3.47
N GLY A 185 20.15 -3.73 -2.87
CA GLY A 185 20.09 -5.17 -2.56
C GLY A 185 21.22 -5.60 -1.65
#